data_AF-A0A534TVT5-F1
#
_entry.id   AF-A0A534TVT5-F1
#
_cell.length_a   1.000
_cell.length_b   1.000
_cell.length_c   1.000
_cell.angle_alpha   90.00
_cell.angle_beta   90.00
_cell.angle_gamma   90.00
#
_symmetry.space_group_name_H-M   'P 1'
#
loop_
_entity.id
_entity.type
_entity.pdbx_description
1 polymer ?
#
loop_
_entity_poly.entity_id
_entity_poly.type
_entity_poly.pdbx_seq_one_letter_code
_entity_poly.pdbx_strand_id
1 'polypeptide(L)' 'MRTVETVGGRCAPDALGLTLMHEHLLIGWPGWEAYASEDRAVHRERTKICVDRMLELRELGVRTLLDPCPIDLGR' A
#
# COMPACT_ATOMS: atom_id res chain seq x y z
N MET A 1 -9.05 -19.66 16.32
CA MET A 1 -9.76 -18.60 15.57
C MET A 1 -8.90 -18.22 14.37
N ARG A 2 -9.52 -17.92 13.21
CA ARG A 2 -8.78 -17.44 12.02
C ARG A 2 -8.51 -15.95 12.19
N THR A 3 -7.30 -15.50 11.84
CA THR A 3 -6.87 -14.10 11.93
C THR A 3 -6.08 -13.72 10.69
N VAL A 4 -6.12 -12.43 10.32
CA VAL A 4 -5.33 -11.86 9.24
C VAL A 4 -4.42 -10.79 9.82
N GLU A 5 -3.12 -10.87 9.50
CA GLU A 5 -2.13 -9.86 9.86
C GLU A 5 -2.22 -8.70 8.87
N THR A 6 -2.22 -7.47 9.39
CA THR A 6 -2.14 -6.24 8.58
C THR A 6 -1.04 -5.34 9.15
N VAL A 7 -0.63 -4.32 8.41
CA VAL A 7 0.32 -3.31 8.91
C VAL A 7 -0.20 -2.54 10.12
N GLY A 8 -1.53 -2.51 10.33
CA GLY A 8 -2.18 -1.92 11.50
C GLY A 8 -2.46 -2.91 12.65
N GLY A 9 -2.01 -4.16 12.53
CA GLY A 9 -2.25 -5.23 13.49
C GLY A 9 -3.23 -6.31 13.02
N ARG A 10 -3.55 -7.24 13.92
CA ARG A 10 -4.41 -8.41 13.63
C ARG A 10 -5.88 -8.02 13.51
N CYS A 11 -6.58 -8.64 12.58
CA CYS A 11 -8.04 -8.55 12.47
C CYS A 11 -8.69 -9.92 12.20
N ALA A 12 -10.01 -9.99 12.40
CA ALA A 12 -10.80 -11.13 11.95
C ALA A 12 -10.99 -11.06 10.42
N PRO A 13 -11.07 -12.20 9.70
CA PRO A 13 -11.30 -12.19 8.25
C PRO A 13 -12.52 -11.38 7.81
N ASP A 14 -13.61 -11.43 8.58
CA ASP A 14 -14.85 -10.71 8.27
C ASP A 14 -14.70 -9.18 8.36
N ALA A 15 -13.65 -8.68 9.04
CA ALA A 15 -13.36 -7.25 9.15
C ALA A 15 -12.66 -6.67 7.91
N LEU A 16 -12.22 -7.50 6.96
CA LEU A 16 -11.53 -7.05 5.75
C LEU A 16 -12.47 -6.27 4.81
N GLY A 17 -13.76 -6.59 4.80
CA GLY A 17 -14.76 -5.94 3.94
C GLY A 17 -14.45 -6.10 2.45
N LEU A 18 -14.88 -5.14 1.62
CA LEU A 18 -14.53 -5.10 0.21
C LEU A 18 -13.01 -4.98 0.07
N THR A 19 -12.39 -6.01 -0.50
CA THR A 19 -10.93 -6.17 -0.53
C THR A 19 -10.43 -6.24 -1.97
N LEU A 20 -9.46 -5.38 -2.30
CA LEU A 20 -8.68 -5.52 -3.52
C LEU A 20 -7.54 -6.50 -3.27
N MET A 21 -7.56 -7.64 -3.96
CA MET A 21 -6.69 -8.77 -3.62
C MET A 21 -5.27 -8.68 -4.18
N HIS A 22 -4.98 -7.73 -5.08
CA HIS A 22 -3.66 -7.59 -5.67
C HIS A 22 -3.47 -6.17 -6.19
N GLU A 23 -2.87 -5.32 -5.38
CA GLU A 23 -2.54 -3.94 -5.73
C GLU A 23 -1.11 -3.61 -5.31
N HIS A 24 -0.51 -2.58 -5.87
CA HIS A 24 0.75 -2.05 -5.38
C HIS A 24 0.58 -0.58 -5.04
N LEU A 25 0.81 -0.21 -3.78
CA LEU A 25 0.69 1.19 -3.36
C LEU A 25 1.86 2.02 -3.90
N LEU A 26 3.03 1.41 -3.96
CA LEU A 26 4.25 1.95 -4.55
C LEU A 26 5.08 0.79 -5.12
N ILE A 27 5.69 1.00 -6.28
CA ILE A 27 6.73 0.12 -6.80
C ILE A 27 7.98 0.92 -7.12
N GLY A 28 9.14 0.33 -6.88
CA GLY A 28 10.43 0.78 -7.36
C GLY A 28 11.07 -0.33 -8.17
N TRP A 29 11.27 -0.12 -9.48
CA TRP A 29 11.98 -1.11 -10.30
C TRP A 29 13.41 -1.30 -9.77
N PRO A 30 14.01 -2.50 -9.88
CA PRO A 30 15.37 -2.73 -9.41
C PRO A 30 16.35 -1.66 -9.92
N GLY A 31 17.02 -0.97 -9.00
CA GLY A 31 17.96 0.11 -9.31
C GLY A 31 17.32 1.50 -9.45
N TRP A 32 16.02 1.65 -9.20
CA TRP A 32 15.34 2.95 -9.20
C TRP A 32 15.98 3.91 -8.19
N GLU A 33 16.55 3.41 -7.10
CA GLU A 33 17.22 4.19 -6.04
C GLU A 33 18.43 4.97 -6.56
N ALA A 34 19.04 4.54 -7.67
CA ALA A 34 20.15 5.25 -8.29
C ALA A 34 19.71 6.53 -9.04
N TYR A 35 18.42 6.65 -9.34
CA TYR A 35 17.85 7.74 -10.13
C TYR A 35 16.77 8.52 -9.37
N ALA A 36 16.14 7.89 -8.39
CA ALA A 36 15.12 8.51 -7.56
C ALA A 36 15.77 9.44 -6.54
N SER A 37 15.27 10.66 -6.48
CA SER A 37 15.59 11.54 -5.37
C SER A 37 14.97 10.99 -4.10
N GLU A 38 15.82 10.70 -3.12
CA GLU A 38 15.42 10.42 -1.73
C GLU A 38 15.34 11.71 -0.89
N ASP A 39 15.21 12.87 -1.55
CA ASP A 39 14.86 14.11 -0.87
C ASP A 39 13.51 13.97 -0.14
N ARG A 40 13.46 14.48 1.09
CA ARG A 40 12.28 14.34 1.96
C ARG A 40 11.02 14.95 1.34
N ALA A 41 11.14 15.99 0.51
CA ALA A 41 10.00 16.59 -0.17
C ALA A 41 9.41 15.62 -1.21
N VAL A 42 10.26 14.98 -2.00
CA VAL A 42 9.86 13.99 -3.00
C VAL A 42 9.22 12.78 -2.32
N HIS A 43 9.82 12.28 -1.22
CA HIS A 43 9.21 11.21 -0.43
C HIS A 43 7.80 11.60 0.06
N ARG A 44 7.63 12.80 0.63
CA ARG A 44 6.33 13.29 1.11
C ARG A 44 5.30 13.41 -0.01
N GLU A 45 5.71 13.84 -1.20
CA GLU A 45 4.83 13.91 -2.36
C GLU A 45 4.35 12.52 -2.80
N ARG A 46 5.25 11.53 -2.88
CA ARG A 46 4.88 10.12 -3.16
C ARG A 46 3.89 9.58 -2.14
N THR A 47 4.16 9.79 -0.85
CA THR A 47 3.25 9.38 0.23
C THR A 47 1.89 10.07 0.12
N LYS A 48 1.85 11.36 -0.20
CA LYS A 48 0.60 12.12 -0.37
C LYS A 48 -0.26 11.51 -1.48
N ILE A 49 0.34 11.19 -2.64
CA ILE A 49 -0.37 10.55 -3.75
C ILE A 49 -0.98 9.21 -3.30
N CYS A 50 -0.21 8.38 -2.59
CA CYS A 50 -0.69 7.10 -2.07
C CYS A 50 -1.90 7.28 -1.14
N VAL A 51 -1.82 8.24 -0.21
CA VAL A 51 -2.90 8.54 0.74
C VAL A 51 -4.14 9.06 0.02
N ASP A 52 -3.99 10.00 -0.90
CA ASP A 52 -5.11 10.59 -1.64
C ASP A 52 -5.87 9.49 -2.43
N ARG A 53 -5.15 8.56 -3.10
CA ARG A 53 -5.76 7.42 -3.80
C ARG A 53 -6.46 6.45 -2.85
N MET A 54 -5.89 6.18 -1.68
CA MET A 54 -6.55 5.33 -0.68
C MET A 54 -7.85 5.96 -0.14
N LEU A 55 -7.91 7.30 -0.03
CA LEU A 55 -9.13 8.01 0.36
C LEU A 55 -10.21 7.90 -0.73
N GLU A 56 -9.85 8.04 -2.01
CA GLU A 56 -10.77 7.81 -3.13
C GLU A 56 -11.35 6.37 -3.10
N LEU A 57 -10.50 5.36 -2.90
CA LEU A 57 -10.95 3.96 -2.77
C LEU A 57 -11.89 3.77 -1.57
N ARG A 58 -11.61 4.45 -0.46
CA ARG A 58 -12.46 4.39 0.74
C ARG A 58 -13.84 4.99 0.49
N GLU A 59 -13.94 6.07 -0.28
CA GLU A 59 -15.21 6.68 -0.69
C GLU A 59 -16.05 5.72 -1.56
N LEU A 60 -15.38 4.88 -2.35
CA LEU A 60 -16.01 3.80 -3.14
C LEU A 60 -16.36 2.55 -2.31
N GLY A 61 -16.11 2.57 -1.00
CA GLY A 61 -16.43 1.46 -0.09
C GLY A 61 -15.37 0.37 0.00
N VAL A 62 -14.21 0.54 -0.63
CA VAL A 62 -13.07 -0.38 -0.43
C VAL A 62 -12.57 -0.23 1.00
N ARG A 63 -12.43 -1.36 1.68
CA ARG A 63 -12.01 -1.40 3.08
C ARG A 63 -10.55 -1.83 3.24
N THR A 64 -10.10 -2.76 2.40
CA THR A 64 -8.76 -3.33 2.47
C THR A 64 -8.16 -3.48 1.07
N LEU A 65 -6.84 -3.38 0.98
CA LEU A 65 -6.07 -3.82 -0.19
C LEU A 65 -4.93 -4.73 0.28
N LEU A 66 -4.63 -5.76 -0.49
CA LEU A 66 -3.44 -6.59 -0.31
C LEU A 66 -2.35 -6.05 -1.23
N ASP A 67 -1.21 -5.69 -0.63
CA ASP A 67 0.00 -5.31 -1.38
C ASP A 67 1.01 -6.48 -1.36
N PRO A 68 1.10 -7.27 -2.44
CA PRO A 68 2.07 -8.35 -2.55
C PRO A 68 3.40 -7.86 -3.14
N CYS A 69 3.78 -6.58 -2.98
CA CYS A 69 5.04 -6.05 -3.48
C CYS A 69 6.22 -6.90 -2.98
N PRO A 70 6.98 -7.53 -3.90
CA PRO A 70 8.11 -8.35 -3.53
C PRO A 70 9.32 -7.47 -3.18
N ILE A 71 10.34 -8.07 -2.56
CA ILE A 71 11.52 -7.33 -2.05
C ILE A 71 12.33 -6.67 -3.16
N ASP A 72 12.30 -7.22 -4.37
CA ASP A 72 12.97 -6.70 -5.57
C ASP A 72 12.23 -5.52 -6.20
N LEU A 73 10.99 -5.23 -5.79
CA LEU A 73 10.20 -4.08 -6.26
C LEU A 73 10.08 -2.96 -5.22
N GLY A 74 10.96 -2.93 -4.22
CA GLY A 74 11.07 -1.81 -3.28
C GLY A 74 10.06 -1.84 -2.12
N ARG A 75 9.70 -3.04 -1.63
CA ARG A 75 8.93 -3.19 -0.38
C ARG A 75 9.65 -2.63 0.84
#